data_AF-A0AAE7NZ01-F1
#
_entry.id   AF-A0AAE7NZ01-F1
#
_cell.length_a   1.000
_cell.length_b   1.000
_cell.length_c   1.000
_cell.angle_alpha   90.00
_cell.angle_beta   90.00
_cell.angle_gamma   90.00
#
_symmetry.space_group_name_H-M   'P 1'
#
loop_
_entity.id
_entity.type
_entity.pdbx_description
1 polymer ?
#
loop_
_entity_poly.entity_id
_entity_poly.type
_entity_poly.pdbx_seq_one_letter_code
_entity_poly.pdbx_strand_id
1 'polypeptide(L)'
;MSEQEIWQEYDEFSFLAQAKSSYDYVNNANFTKYSNTEMSKDFYRQAVKALNNPHDVVIEAKFILQNLKNDFGCDGEFIKEICSEILNTEMTPYEYQEVAKMIENYSSIS
;
A
#
# COMPACT_ATOMS: atom_id res chain seq x y z
N MET A 1 33.59 -3.70 -17.21
CA MET A 1 32.16 -4.06 -17.20
C MET A 1 31.71 -3.93 -15.76
N SER A 2 31.19 -2.76 -15.39
CA SER A 2 30.80 -2.44 -14.02
C SER A 2 29.38 -2.96 -13.76
N GLU A 3 29.13 -3.45 -12.56
CA GLU A 3 27.83 -3.91 -12.04
C GLU A 3 26.76 -2.79 -11.99
N GLN A 4 27.02 -1.63 -12.59
CA GLN A 4 26.19 -0.43 -12.55
C GLN A 4 25.22 -0.30 -13.73
N GLU A 5 25.33 -1.15 -14.75
CA GLU A 5 24.49 -1.05 -15.97
C GLU A 5 23.35 -2.08 -16.03
N ILE A 6 23.21 -2.99 -15.05
CA ILE A 6 22.12 -4.00 -15.02
C ILE A 6 20.84 -3.48 -14.34
N TRP A 7 20.89 -2.27 -13.75
CA TRP A 7 19.71 -1.59 -13.20
C TRP A 7 19.01 -0.67 -14.21
N GLN A 8 19.40 -0.72 -15.49
CA GLN A 8 18.70 -0.02 -16.55
C GLN A 8 17.36 -0.71 -16.82
N GLU A 9 16.28 0.00 -16.47
CA GLU A 9 14.93 -0.20 -17.01
C GLU A 9 14.31 -1.57 -16.75
N TYR A 10 14.16 -1.96 -15.47
CA TYR A 10 12.93 -2.69 -15.14
C TYR A 10 11.78 -1.68 -15.25
N ASP A 11 11.24 -1.60 -16.46
CA ASP A 11 10.21 -0.67 -16.88
C ASP A 11 9.07 -0.60 -15.84
N GLU A 12 8.80 0.60 -15.33
CA GLU A 12 7.78 0.91 -14.32
C GLU A 12 6.41 0.31 -14.70
N PHE A 13 6.12 0.28 -16.00
CA PHE A 13 4.93 -0.35 -16.57
C PHE A 13 4.94 -1.88 -16.43
N SER A 14 6.09 -2.53 -16.46
CA SER A 14 6.20 -3.99 -16.33
C SER A 14 5.87 -4.48 -14.92
N PHE A 15 6.19 -3.72 -13.87
CA PHE A 15 5.79 -4.05 -12.49
C PHE A 15 4.30 -3.82 -12.25
N LEU A 16 3.77 -2.68 -12.72
CA LEU A 16 2.36 -2.35 -12.58
C LEU A 16 1.45 -3.27 -13.42
N ALA A 17 1.91 -3.70 -14.61
CA ALA A 17 1.14 -4.58 -15.49
C ALA A 17 1.05 -6.03 -14.99
N GLN A 18 1.97 -6.46 -14.14
CA GLN A 18 1.96 -7.80 -13.55
C GLN A 18 1.21 -7.88 -12.22
N ALA A 19 1.18 -6.80 -11.46
CA ALA A 19 0.48 -6.72 -10.17
C ALA A 19 -1.04 -6.78 -10.38
N LYS A 20 -1.71 -7.68 -9.64
CA LYS A 20 -3.17 -7.87 -9.71
C LYS A 20 -3.86 -7.80 -8.35
N SER A 21 -3.09 -7.66 -7.28
CA SER A 21 -3.56 -7.66 -5.91
C SER A 21 -2.87 -6.58 -5.08
N SER A 22 -3.47 -6.20 -3.95
CA SER A 22 -2.82 -5.33 -2.97
C SER A 22 -1.47 -5.89 -2.51
N TYR A 23 -1.36 -7.22 -2.41
CA TYR A 23 -0.13 -7.92 -2.07
C TYR A 23 1.00 -7.62 -3.07
N ASP A 24 0.71 -7.74 -4.37
CA ASP A 24 1.70 -7.48 -5.43
C ASP A 24 2.17 -6.02 -5.40
N TYR A 25 1.24 -5.08 -5.24
CA TYR A 25 1.56 -3.65 -5.21
C TYR A 25 2.41 -3.26 -4.00
N VAL A 26 2.07 -3.70 -2.79
CA VAL A 26 2.88 -3.42 -1.59
C VAL A 26 4.25 -4.10 -1.67
N ASN A 27 4.35 -5.29 -2.26
CA ASN A 27 5.66 -5.91 -2.49
C ASN A 27 6.50 -5.10 -3.47
N ASN A 28 5.91 -4.59 -4.55
CA ASN A 28 6.60 -3.68 -5.47
C ASN A 28 7.03 -2.39 -4.74
N ALA A 29 6.20 -1.84 -3.84
CA ALA A 29 6.58 -0.72 -2.97
C ALA A 29 7.80 -1.07 -2.10
N ASN A 30 7.82 -2.26 -1.49
CA ASN A 30 8.93 -2.75 -0.69
C ASN A 30 10.22 -2.95 -1.51
N PHE A 31 10.12 -3.39 -2.76
CA PHE A 31 11.27 -3.50 -3.68
C PHE A 31 11.85 -2.13 -4.05
N THR A 32 10.99 -1.10 -4.15
CA THR A 32 11.38 0.27 -4.51
C THR A 32 11.75 1.15 -3.31
N LYS A 33 11.63 0.62 -2.09
CA LYS A 33 11.81 1.24 -0.76
C LYS A 33 13.19 1.80 -0.45
N TYR A 34 14.13 1.80 -1.39
CA TYR A 34 15.43 2.43 -1.18
C TYR A 34 15.36 3.97 -1.07
N SER A 35 14.20 4.62 -1.22
CA SER A 35 14.17 6.09 -1.29
C SER A 35 12.86 6.84 -0.97
N ASN A 36 11.91 6.35 -0.14
CA ASN A 36 10.69 7.11 0.25
C ASN A 36 10.06 7.91 -0.91
N THR A 37 10.02 7.29 -2.10
CA THR A 37 9.77 8.01 -3.35
C THR A 37 8.28 8.16 -3.60
N GLU A 38 7.94 9.12 -4.46
CA GLU A 38 6.59 9.22 -5.02
C GLU A 38 6.15 7.92 -5.73
N MET A 39 7.10 7.13 -6.24
CA MET A 39 6.83 5.82 -6.84
C MET A 39 6.34 4.79 -5.80
N SER A 40 7.02 4.69 -4.65
CA SER A 40 6.55 3.82 -3.56
C SER A 40 5.17 4.27 -3.05
N LYS A 41 4.93 5.59 -2.98
CA LYS A 41 3.60 6.13 -2.67
C LYS A 41 2.53 5.73 -3.70
N ASP A 42 2.84 5.77 -5.00
CA ASP A 42 1.90 5.35 -6.03
C ASP A 42 1.54 3.86 -5.90
N PHE A 43 2.51 2.98 -5.62
CA PHE A 43 2.21 1.57 -5.36
C PHE A 43 1.23 1.36 -4.21
N TYR A 44 1.36 2.13 -3.13
CA TYR A 44 0.38 2.08 -2.03
C TYR A 44 -1.01 2.56 -2.45
N ARG A 45 -1.12 3.63 -3.25
CA ARG A 45 -2.40 4.08 -3.83
C ARG A 45 -3.01 3.00 -4.73
N GLN A 46 -2.21 2.33 -5.55
CA GLN A 46 -2.68 1.21 -6.38
C GLN A 46 -3.10 0.01 -5.53
N ALA A 47 -2.40 -0.27 -4.43
CA ALA A 47 -2.78 -1.32 -3.49
C ALA A 47 -4.16 -1.07 -2.87
N VAL A 48 -4.47 0.19 -2.53
CA VAL A 48 -5.80 0.57 -2.04
C VAL A 48 -6.86 0.44 -3.14
N LYS A 49 -6.58 0.88 -4.37
CA LYS A 49 -7.50 0.68 -5.50
C LYS A 49 -7.77 -0.78 -5.81
N ALA A 50 -6.83 -1.66 -5.51
CA ALA A 50 -6.97 -3.11 -5.67
C ALA A 50 -7.85 -3.76 -4.58
N LEU A 51 -8.25 -3.03 -3.52
CA LEU A 51 -9.20 -3.48 -2.50
C LEU A 51 -10.65 -3.54 -3.04
N ASN A 52 -10.88 -4.05 -4.24
CA ASN A 52 -12.19 -4.02 -4.90
C ASN A 52 -12.99 -5.33 -4.72
N ASN A 53 -12.48 -6.30 -3.99
CA ASN A 53 -13.14 -7.58 -3.73
C ASN A 53 -13.76 -7.62 -2.31
N PRO A 54 -15.10 -7.52 -2.16
CA PRO A 54 -15.80 -7.34 -0.88
C PRO A 54 -15.84 -8.58 0.04
N HIS A 55 -14.77 -9.38 0.05
CA HIS A 55 -14.62 -10.53 0.96
C HIS A 55 -13.22 -10.63 1.59
N ASP A 56 -12.25 -9.87 1.09
CA ASP A 56 -10.85 -9.90 1.55
C ASP A 56 -10.35 -8.54 2.06
N VAL A 57 -11.21 -7.50 2.03
CA VAL A 57 -10.84 -6.11 2.35
C VAL A 57 -10.20 -5.98 3.73
N VAL A 58 -10.70 -6.70 4.75
CA VAL A 58 -10.16 -6.68 6.12
C VAL A 58 -8.72 -7.21 6.17
N ILE A 59 -8.45 -8.32 5.47
CA ILE A 59 -7.13 -8.97 5.46
C ILE A 59 -6.14 -8.11 4.66
N GLU A 60 -6.56 -7.63 3.50
CA GLU A 60 -5.73 -6.82 2.62
C GLU A 60 -5.45 -5.43 3.22
N ALA A 61 -6.45 -4.76 3.80
CA ALA A 61 -6.24 -3.48 4.49
C ALA A 61 -5.26 -3.63 5.66
N LYS A 62 -5.36 -4.71 6.44
CA LYS A 62 -4.39 -5.00 7.52
C LYS A 62 -2.98 -5.14 6.97
N PHE A 63 -2.81 -5.84 5.86
CA PHE A 63 -1.51 -6.03 5.22
C PHE A 63 -0.92 -4.70 4.70
N ILE A 64 -1.73 -3.88 4.03
CA ILE A 64 -1.33 -2.54 3.58
C ILE A 64 -0.88 -1.69 4.77
N LEU A 65 -1.70 -1.57 5.81
CA LEU A 65 -1.40 -0.74 6.99
C LEU A 65 -0.11 -1.17 7.69
N GLN A 66 0.12 -2.48 7.86
CA GLN A 66 1.34 -2.99 8.50
C GLN A 66 2.60 -2.57 7.75
N ASN A 67 2.59 -2.66 6.41
CA ASN A 67 3.75 -2.26 5.62
C ASN A 67 3.86 -0.73 5.55
N LEU A 68 2.74 -0.01 5.41
CA LEU A 68 2.70 1.46 5.36
C LEU A 68 3.40 2.09 6.58
N LYS A 69 3.21 1.52 7.78
CA LYS A 69 3.92 1.98 8.99
C LYS A 69 5.43 1.81 8.91
N ASN A 70 5.87 0.69 8.35
CA ASN A 70 7.29 0.36 8.22
C ASN A 70 7.95 1.20 7.12
N ASP A 71 7.22 1.50 6.05
CA ASP A 71 7.68 2.35 4.94
C ASP A 71 7.67 3.84 5.27
N PHE A 72 6.55 4.32 5.79
CA PHE A 72 6.22 5.74 5.83
C PHE A 72 5.87 6.23 7.24
N GLY A 73 6.33 5.54 8.29
CA GLY A 73 6.05 5.89 9.69
C GLY A 73 6.35 7.35 10.09
N CYS A 74 7.22 8.04 9.34
CA CYS A 74 7.55 9.46 9.55
C CYS A 74 6.73 10.42 8.66
N ASP A 75 6.01 9.93 7.66
CA ASP A 75 5.17 10.70 6.73
C ASP A 75 3.69 10.59 7.14
N GLY A 76 3.33 11.35 8.17
CA GLY A 76 1.98 11.33 8.75
C GLY A 76 0.89 11.86 7.81
N GLU A 77 1.24 12.68 6.82
CA GLU A 77 0.27 13.15 5.81
C GLU A 77 -0.07 12.03 4.84
N PHE A 78 0.94 11.34 4.31
CA PHE A 78 0.73 10.21 3.41
C PHE A 78 0.02 9.04 4.10
N ILE A 79 0.35 8.78 5.36
CA ILE A 79 -0.38 7.79 6.18
C ILE A 79 -1.88 8.12 6.26
N LYS A 80 -2.22 9.39 6.54
CA LYS A 80 -3.62 9.82 6.65
C LYS A 80 -4.35 9.71 5.31
N GLU A 81 -3.67 10.02 4.21
CA GLU A 81 -4.18 9.84 2.85
C GLU A 81 -4.60 8.38 2.63
N ILE A 82 -3.68 7.43 2.78
CA ILE A 82 -3.95 6.00 2.56
C ILE A 82 -5.03 5.46 3.49
N CYS A 83 -5.01 5.81 4.78
CA CYS A 83 -6.08 5.41 5.70
C CYS A 83 -7.45 5.93 5.27
N SER A 84 -7.53 7.16 4.75
CA SER A 84 -8.78 7.74 4.26
C SER A 84 -9.28 7.06 3.00
N GLU A 85 -8.38 6.71 2.07
CA GLU A 85 -8.72 5.98 0.86
C GLU A 85 -9.23 4.55 1.17
N ILE A 86 -8.60 3.85 2.11
CA ILE A 86 -9.06 2.54 2.58
C ILE A 86 -10.51 2.64 3.10
N LEU A 87 -10.83 3.65 3.92
CA LEU A 87 -12.19 3.84 4.45
C LEU A 87 -13.24 4.19 3.39
N ASN A 88 -12.83 4.73 2.25
CA ASN A 88 -13.71 5.06 1.13
C ASN A 88 -13.94 3.88 0.16
N THR A 89 -13.27 2.76 0.39
CA THR A 89 -13.40 1.56 -0.43
C THR A 89 -14.76 0.89 -0.21
N GLU A 90 -15.34 0.27 -1.25
CA GLU A 90 -16.59 -0.47 -1.12
C GLU A 90 -16.39 -1.72 -0.24
N MET A 91 -17.16 -1.83 0.83
CA MET A 91 -17.08 -2.93 1.79
C MET A 91 -18.41 -3.10 2.53
N THR A 92 -18.62 -4.28 3.10
CA THR A 92 -19.78 -4.54 3.96
C THR A 92 -19.70 -3.72 5.25
N PRO A 93 -20.83 -3.46 5.94
CA PRO A 93 -20.82 -2.77 7.23
C PRO A 93 -19.93 -3.44 8.29
N TYR A 94 -19.82 -4.77 8.26
CA TYR A 94 -18.94 -5.51 9.17
C TYR A 94 -17.47 -5.24 8.85
N GLU A 95 -17.08 -5.33 7.59
CA GLU A 95 -15.71 -5.04 7.16
C GLU A 95 -15.33 -3.59 7.46
N TYR A 96 -16.23 -2.64 7.24
CA TYR A 96 -16.01 -1.24 7.60
C TYR A 96 -15.72 -1.07 9.09
N GLN A 97 -16.48 -1.73 9.97
CA GLN A 97 -16.24 -1.65 11.41
C GLN A 97 -14.88 -2.20 11.80
N GLU A 98 -14.46 -3.32 11.20
CA GLU A 98 -13.15 -3.92 11.49
C GLU A 98 -12.01 -3.06 10.94
N VAL A 99 -12.14 -2.51 9.73
CA VAL A 99 -11.18 -1.58 9.12
C VAL A 99 -11.05 -0.29 9.91
N ALA A 100 -12.17 0.32 10.31
CA ALA A 100 -12.17 1.54 11.12
C ALA A 100 -11.47 1.34 12.46
N LYS A 101 -11.75 0.23 13.17
CA LYS A 101 -11.04 -0.13 14.41
C LYS A 101 -9.54 -0.32 14.18
N MET A 102 -9.14 -0.95 13.08
CA MET A 102 -7.72 -1.13 12.74
C MET A 102 -7.02 0.22 12.53
N ILE A 103 -7.66 1.14 11.81
CA ILE A 103 -7.12 2.49 11.56
C ILE A 103 -7.09 3.32 12.85
N GLU A 104 -8.12 3.25 13.68
CA GLU A 104 -8.13 3.96 14.98
C GLU A 104 -6.98 3.47 15.89
N ASN A 105 -6.78 2.15 15.97
CA ASN A 105 -5.66 1.55 16.69
C ASN A 105 -4.31 1.95 16.07
N TYR A 106 -4.24 2.06 14.74
CA TYR A 106 -3.05 2.50 14.03
C TYR A 106 -2.67 3.94 14.39
N SER A 107 -3.65 4.86 14.40
CA SER A 107 -3.48 6.28 14.75
C SER A 107 -3.23 6.52 16.24
N SER A 108 -3.65 5.60 17.11
CA SER A 108 -3.44 5.71 18.56
C SER A 108 -2.01 5.35 19.00
N ILE A 109 -1.19 4.79 18.10
CA ILE A 109 0.18 4.34 18.37
C ILE A 109 1.23 5.32 17.78
N SER A 110 0.81 6.38 17.08
CA SER A 110 1.70 7.41 16.50
C SER A 110 1.92 8.58 17.45
#